data_AF-A0A5C8BAU7-F1
#
_entry.id   AF-A0A5C8BAU7-F1
#
_cell.length_a   1.000
_cell.length_b   1.000
_cell.length_c   1.000
_cell.angle_alpha   90.00
_cell.angle_beta   90.00
_cell.angle_gamma   90.00
#
_symmetry.space_group_name_H-M   'P 1'
#
loop_
_entity.id
_entity.type
_entity.pdbx_description
1 polymer ?
#
loop_
_entity_poly.entity_id
_entity_poly.type
_entity_poly.pdbx_seq_one_letter_code
_entity_poly.pdbx_strand_id
1 'polypeptide(L)'
;MFCTQCGAQNHPEDKFCAACGAPTAPARQDRPFAGRPGQQAQVGQQFDHNRSSGMDWYLSVLKKYAVFTGRAQRAEYWYFILFNVLAMIALIIVDSITGSFSEDLGMGLLSGLYYLGVLVPSVAVSVRRLHDTGRSGWWLLIGLIPVLGGLILLFFTVQDSKPGSNEYGLNPKGLS
;
A
#
# COMPACT_ATOMS: atom_id res chain seq x y z
N MET A 1 -0.86 37.82 -25.36
CA MET A 1 -0.10 36.77 -24.65
C MET A 1 1.31 36.67 -25.21
N PHE A 2 2.32 36.30 -24.42
CA PHE A 2 3.71 36.13 -24.92
C PHE A 2 3.98 34.68 -25.32
N CYS A 3 4.67 34.48 -26.44
CA CYS A 3 5.09 33.16 -26.89
C CYS A 3 6.18 32.61 -25.96
N THR A 4 6.02 31.38 -25.47
CA THR A 4 7.01 30.71 -24.60
C THR A 4 8.26 30.24 -25.33
N GLN A 5 8.21 30.19 -26.67
CA GLN A 5 9.33 29.77 -27.52
C GLN A 5 10.21 30.95 -27.95
N CYS A 6 9.62 32.08 -28.36
CA CYS A 6 10.37 33.21 -28.92
C CYS A 6 10.15 34.55 -28.21
N GLY A 7 9.27 34.63 -27.21
CA GLY A 7 8.99 35.85 -26.46
C GLY A 7 8.13 36.90 -27.19
N ALA A 8 7.74 36.67 -28.44
CA ALA A 8 6.91 37.61 -29.20
C ALA A 8 5.50 37.78 -28.58
N GLN A 9 4.95 38.99 -28.66
CA GLN A 9 3.58 39.28 -28.25
C GLN A 9 2.60 38.86 -29.36
N ASN A 10 1.62 38.02 -29.04
CA ASN A 10 0.58 37.57 -29.96
C ASN A 10 -0.81 37.94 -29.42
N HIS A 11 -1.78 38.02 -30.33
CA HIS A 11 -3.18 38.31 -30.01
C HIS A 11 -3.84 37.06 -29.38
N PRO A 12 -4.73 37.21 -28.39
CA PRO A 12 -5.34 36.09 -27.66
C PRO A 12 -6.11 35.04 -28.51
N GLU A 13 -6.63 35.38 -29.69
CA GLU A 13 -7.28 34.43 -30.61
C GLU A 13 -6.33 33.74 -31.61
N ASP A 14 -5.06 34.13 -31.66
CA ASP A 14 -4.09 33.51 -32.56
C ASP A 14 -3.88 32.04 -32.16
N LYS A 15 -4.01 31.13 -33.14
CA LYS A 15 -3.76 29.68 -32.97
C LYS A 15 -2.27 29.32 -33.06
N PHE A 16 -1.49 30.21 -33.68
CA PHE A 16 -0.05 30.06 -33.87
C PHE A 16 0.65 31.39 -33.68
N CYS A 17 1.89 31.36 -33.19
CA CYS A 17 2.71 32.55 -33.07
C CYS A 17 3.14 33.04 -34.45
N ALA A 18 2.90 34.32 -34.76
CA ALA A 18 3.22 34.93 -36.04
C ALA A 18 4.75 35.01 -36.32
N ALA A 19 5.58 34.96 -35.29
CA ALA A 19 7.04 35.09 -35.41
C ALA A 19 7.77 33.76 -35.62
N CYS A 20 7.35 32.68 -34.95
CA CYS A 20 8.07 31.40 -34.97
C CYS A 20 7.21 30.19 -35.38
N GLY A 21 5.90 30.37 -35.58
CA GLY A 21 4.98 29.29 -35.96
C GLY A 21 4.63 28.32 -34.83
N ALA A 22 5.12 28.53 -33.61
CA ALA A 22 4.79 27.67 -32.47
C ALA A 22 3.28 27.77 -32.13
N PRO A 23 2.63 26.66 -31.77
CA PRO A 23 1.22 26.67 -31.38
C PRO A 23 1.06 27.47 -30.09
N THR A 24 0.19 28.48 -30.12
CA THR A 24 -0.20 29.25 -28.94
C THR A 24 -1.31 28.46 -28.25
N ALA A 25 -1.04 28.00 -27.02
CA ALA A 25 -1.96 27.13 -26.30
C ALA A 25 -3.36 27.76 -26.23
N PRO A 26 -4.43 27.04 -26.60
CA PRO A 26 -5.76 27.63 -26.64
C PRO A 26 -6.22 27.99 -25.23
N ALA A 27 -6.78 29.18 -25.09
CA ALA A 27 -7.58 29.56 -23.93
C ALA A 27 -8.59 28.44 -23.66
N ARG A 28 -8.54 27.90 -22.44
CA ARG A 28 -9.39 26.82 -21.95
C ARG A 28 -10.87 27.26 -22.03
N GLN A 29 -11.53 26.95 -23.14
CA GLN A 29 -12.99 26.99 -23.23
C GLN A 29 -13.56 25.85 -22.37
N ASP A 30 -14.17 26.27 -21.27
CA ASP A 30 -15.35 25.70 -20.63
C ASP A 30 -15.82 24.38 -21.24
N ARG A 31 -15.41 23.27 -20.62
CA ARG A 31 -16.19 22.03 -20.72
C ARG A 31 -17.03 21.92 -19.45
N PRO A 32 -18.37 21.92 -19.53
CA PRO A 32 -19.15 21.36 -18.45
C PRO A 32 -18.66 19.92 -18.26
N PHE A 33 -18.47 19.55 -16.99
CA PHE A 33 -17.98 18.25 -16.58
C PHE A 33 -19.02 17.19 -16.99
N ALA A 34 -18.98 16.75 -18.24
CA ALA A 34 -19.70 15.57 -18.69
C ALA A 34 -19.02 14.38 -18.02
N GLY A 35 -19.57 14.00 -16.87
CA GLY A 35 -19.15 12.80 -16.15
C GLY A 35 -19.16 11.62 -17.10
N ARG A 36 -17.99 11.00 -17.30
CA ARG A 36 -17.88 9.74 -18.04
C ARG A 36 -18.58 8.65 -17.23
N PRO A 37 -19.64 8.01 -17.74
CA PRO A 37 -20.13 6.77 -17.15
C PRO A 37 -19.12 5.67 -17.53
N GLY A 38 -18.16 5.42 -16.65
CA GLY A 38 -17.12 4.42 -16.92
C GLY A 38 -15.91 4.42 -15.98
N GLN A 39 -15.83 5.32 -15.01
CA GLN A 39 -14.72 5.38 -14.05
C GLN A 39 -15.11 5.00 -12.61
N GLN A 40 -16.11 4.14 -12.44
CA GLN A 40 -16.48 3.57 -11.14
C GLN A 40 -15.72 2.27 -10.80
N ALA A 41 -14.56 2.02 -11.40
CA ALA A 41 -13.80 0.79 -11.14
C ALA A 41 -12.60 0.94 -10.19
N GLN A 42 -12.31 2.14 -9.65
CA GLN A 42 -11.18 2.34 -8.73
C GLN A 42 -11.46 3.38 -7.63
N VAL A 43 -12.66 3.36 -7.02
CA VAL A 43 -12.84 3.93 -5.68
C VAL A 43 -12.34 2.90 -4.66
N GLY A 44 -11.05 2.57 -4.76
CA GLY A 44 -10.37 1.77 -3.77
C GLY A 44 -10.09 2.64 -2.56
N GLN A 45 -11.07 2.72 -1.64
CA GLN A 45 -10.89 3.09 -0.23
C GLN A 45 -9.83 4.17 -0.01
N GLN A 46 -10.15 5.44 -0.27
CA GLN A 46 -9.48 6.54 0.43
C GLN A 46 -9.79 6.36 1.92
N PHE A 47 -8.94 5.59 2.60
CA PHE A 47 -8.86 5.60 4.05
C PHE A 47 -8.44 7.02 4.41
N ASP A 48 -9.36 7.79 5.00
CA ASP A 48 -9.02 9.04 5.66
C ASP A 48 -7.97 8.74 6.74
N HIS A 49 -6.68 8.89 6.40
CA HIS A 49 -5.56 8.64 7.31
C HIS A 49 -5.65 9.48 8.60
N ASN A 50 -6.45 10.54 8.58
CA ASN A 50 -6.66 11.44 9.71
C ASN A 50 -7.60 10.86 10.80
N ARG A 51 -8.24 9.69 10.58
CA ARG A 51 -9.21 9.09 11.51
C ARG A 51 -9.16 7.56 11.66
N SER A 52 -8.20 6.88 11.04
CA SER A 52 -8.13 5.41 11.10
C SER A 52 -7.63 4.91 12.46
N SER A 53 -8.46 4.11 13.12
CA SER A 53 -8.09 3.39 14.34
C SER A 53 -7.13 2.23 14.00
N GLY A 54 -6.41 1.72 14.99
CA GLY A 54 -5.56 0.53 14.80
C GLY A 54 -6.33 -0.67 14.25
N MET A 55 -7.59 -0.84 14.66
CA MET A 55 -8.46 -1.93 14.21
C MET A 55 -8.82 -1.81 12.73
N ASP A 56 -8.99 -0.58 12.23
CA ASP A 56 -9.26 -0.34 10.80
C ASP A 56 -8.11 -0.86 9.93
N TRP A 57 -6.86 -0.69 10.41
CA TRP A 57 -5.68 -1.23 9.73
C TRP A 57 -5.66 -2.75 9.69
N TYR A 58 -5.97 -3.40 10.81
CA TYR A 58 -6.07 -4.86 10.86
C TYR A 58 -7.14 -5.40 9.89
N LEU A 59 -8.35 -4.83 9.93
CA LEU A 59 -9.44 -5.21 9.03
C LEU A 59 -9.11 -4.92 7.56
N SER A 60 -8.35 -3.87 7.28
CA SER A 60 -7.92 -3.55 5.91
C SER A 60 -7.07 -4.66 5.28
N VAL A 61 -6.19 -5.30 6.08
CA VAL A 61 -5.37 -6.44 5.62
C VAL A 61 -6.22 -7.67 5.39
N LEU A 62 -7.17 -7.97 6.29
CA LEU A 62 -8.10 -9.08 6.12
C LEU A 62 -9.03 -8.91 4.92
N LYS A 63 -9.46 -7.68 4.60
CA LYS A 63 -10.19 -7.38 3.36
C LYS A 63 -9.34 -7.63 2.12
N LYS A 64 -8.01 -7.47 2.23
CA LYS A 64 -7.00 -7.72 1.19
C LYS A 64 -6.35 -9.10 1.37
N TYR A 65 -7.13 -10.10 1.78
CA TYR A 65 -6.65 -11.41 2.24
C TYR A 65 -5.58 -12.05 1.35
N ALA A 66 -5.82 -12.12 0.04
CA ALA A 66 -4.90 -12.71 -0.93
C ALA A 66 -4.49 -11.70 -2.03
N VAL A 67 -4.40 -10.42 -1.67
CA VAL A 67 -3.97 -9.36 -2.60
C VAL A 67 -2.48 -9.09 -2.41
N PHE A 68 -1.67 -9.56 -3.36
CA PHE A 68 -0.21 -9.42 -3.36
C PHE A 68 0.29 -8.20 -4.13
N THR A 69 -0.57 -7.56 -4.92
CA THR A 69 -0.23 -6.38 -5.72
C THR A 69 -0.47 -5.09 -4.94
N GLY A 70 0.17 -4.00 -5.39
CA GLY A 70 0.07 -2.71 -4.73
C GLY A 70 1.07 -2.52 -3.60
N ARG A 71 0.81 -1.48 -2.79
CA ARG A 71 1.70 -1.01 -1.71
C ARG A 71 0.97 -1.06 -0.37
N ALA A 72 1.69 -1.40 0.68
CA ALA A 72 1.21 -1.32 2.06
C ALA A 72 2.07 -0.32 2.84
N GLN A 73 1.40 0.59 3.54
CA GLN A 73 2.10 1.55 4.38
C GLN A 73 2.55 0.92 5.71
N ARG A 74 3.42 1.63 6.44
CA ARG A 74 3.92 1.20 7.76
C ARG A 74 2.79 0.89 8.75
N ALA A 75 1.80 1.77 8.88
CA ALA A 75 0.70 1.58 9.83
C ALA A 75 -0.10 0.30 9.51
N GLU A 76 -0.46 0.07 8.25
CA GLU A 76 -1.16 -1.14 7.81
C GLU A 76 -0.41 -2.42 8.19
N TYR A 77 0.92 -2.44 7.97
CA TYR A 77 1.77 -3.57 8.32
C TYR A 77 1.91 -3.75 9.84
N TRP A 78 2.32 -2.70 10.56
CA TRP A 78 2.67 -2.80 11.99
C TRP A 78 1.45 -3.01 12.89
N TYR A 79 0.29 -2.40 12.58
CA TYR A 79 -0.94 -2.72 13.31
C TYR A 79 -1.37 -4.15 13.05
N PHE A 80 -1.27 -4.64 11.80
CA PHE A 80 -1.57 -6.04 11.52
C PHE A 80 -0.68 -6.99 12.34
N ILE A 81 0.64 -6.77 12.36
CA ILE A 81 1.55 -7.55 13.20
C ILE A 81 1.18 -7.47 14.68
N LEU A 82 0.92 -6.26 15.20
CA LEU A 82 0.53 -6.05 16.59
C LEU A 82 -0.72 -6.86 16.98
N PHE A 83 -1.80 -6.78 16.20
CA PHE A 83 -3.03 -7.52 16.49
C PHE A 83 -2.85 -9.03 16.38
N ASN A 84 -2.05 -9.52 15.42
CA ASN A 84 -1.74 -10.94 15.33
C ASN A 84 -0.94 -11.42 16.56
N VAL A 85 0.03 -10.64 17.04
CA VAL A 85 0.79 -10.96 18.27
C VAL A 85 -0.14 -11.02 19.48
N LEU A 86 -1.02 -10.04 19.65
CA LEU A 86 -2.01 -10.03 20.74
C LEU A 86 -2.98 -11.21 20.66
N ALA A 87 -3.49 -11.52 19.46
CA ALA A 87 -4.37 -12.66 19.23
C ALA A 87 -3.66 -13.98 19.53
N MET A 88 -2.40 -14.14 19.10
CA MET A 88 -1.61 -15.34 19.39
C MET A 88 -1.38 -15.52 20.89
N ILE A 89 -1.01 -14.47 21.62
CA ILE A 89 -0.84 -14.53 23.09
C ILE A 89 -2.16 -14.96 23.75
N ALA A 90 -3.28 -14.34 23.36
CA ALA A 90 -4.59 -14.69 23.90
C ALA A 90 -4.97 -16.15 23.61
N LEU A 91 -4.77 -16.62 22.38
CA LEU A 91 -5.09 -17.99 21.97
C LEU A 91 -4.20 -19.03 22.65
N ILE A 92 -2.92 -18.74 22.84
CA ILE A 92 -2.02 -19.62 23.61
C ILE A 92 -2.53 -19.78 25.05
N ILE A 93 -2.91 -18.68 25.71
CA ILE A 93 -3.47 -18.73 27.07
C ILE A 93 -4.76 -19.57 27.09
N VAL A 94 -5.65 -19.36 26.11
CA VAL A 94 -6.88 -20.15 26.01
C VAL A 94 -6.53 -21.63 25.83
N ASP A 95 -5.65 -21.98 24.89
CA ASP A 95 -5.24 -23.36 24.63
C ASP A 95 -4.62 -24.03 25.88
N SER A 96 -3.85 -23.27 26.68
CA SER A 96 -3.28 -23.75 27.94
C SER A 96 -4.36 -24.03 29.00
N ILE A 97 -5.39 -23.19 29.08
CA ILE A 97 -6.48 -23.36 30.06
C ILE A 97 -7.44 -24.47 29.65
N THR A 98 -7.73 -24.60 28.35
CA THR A 98 -8.63 -25.63 27.81
C THR A 98 -7.98 -27.00 27.67
N GLY A 99 -6.66 -27.11 27.91
CA GLY A 99 -5.91 -28.35 27.76
C GLY A 99 -5.72 -28.78 26.30
N SER A 100 -5.92 -27.87 25.34
CA SER A 100 -5.69 -28.12 23.91
C SER A 100 -4.27 -27.78 23.45
N PHE A 101 -3.42 -27.27 24.36
CA PHE A 101 -2.00 -27.04 24.11
C PHE A 101 -1.22 -28.35 24.02
N SER A 102 -0.45 -28.53 22.94
CA SER A 102 0.46 -29.66 22.77
C SER A 102 1.90 -29.20 22.96
N GLU A 103 2.60 -29.78 23.94
CA GLU A 103 4.02 -29.48 24.20
C GLU A 103 4.92 -29.94 23.05
N ASP A 104 4.63 -31.10 22.45
CA ASP A 104 5.39 -31.66 21.33
C ASP A 104 5.38 -30.75 20.10
N LEU A 105 4.23 -30.12 19.83
CA LEU A 105 4.07 -29.18 18.72
C LEU A 105 4.41 -27.74 19.10
N GLY A 106 4.50 -27.43 20.39
CA GLY A 106 4.67 -26.07 20.91
C GLY A 106 3.49 -25.14 20.61
N MET A 107 2.33 -25.69 20.26
CA MET A 107 1.14 -24.93 19.85
C MET A 107 -0.13 -25.70 20.21
N GLY A 108 -1.23 -24.96 20.39
CA GLY A 108 -2.54 -25.56 20.64
C GLY A 108 -3.44 -25.58 19.40
N LEU A 109 -4.58 -26.25 19.52
CA LEU A 109 -5.53 -26.40 18.42
C LEU A 109 -6.04 -25.03 17.92
N LEU A 110 -6.43 -24.12 18.82
CA LEU A 110 -7.03 -22.85 18.43
C LEU A 110 -5.99 -21.88 17.86
N SER A 111 -4.84 -21.76 18.54
CA SER A 111 -3.70 -20.99 18.05
C SER A 111 -3.21 -21.50 16.69
N GLY A 112 -3.20 -22.82 16.47
CA GLY A 112 -2.84 -23.41 15.18
C GLY A 112 -3.80 -23.11 14.04
N LEU A 113 -5.11 -23.26 14.28
CA LEU A 113 -6.13 -22.90 13.28
C LEU A 113 -6.08 -21.41 12.93
N TYR A 114 -5.89 -20.55 13.92
CA TYR A 114 -5.73 -19.12 13.71
C TYR A 114 -4.48 -18.81 12.87
N TYR A 115 -3.32 -19.40 13.23
CA TYR A 115 -2.08 -19.23 12.49
C TYR A 115 -2.24 -19.57 11.01
N LEU A 116 -2.89 -20.69 10.68
CA LEU A 116 -3.18 -21.07 9.30
C LEU A 116 -4.10 -20.07 8.59
N GLY A 117 -5.11 -19.55 9.29
CA GLY A 117 -6.02 -18.53 8.75
C GLY A 117 -5.34 -17.19 8.47
N VAL A 118 -4.35 -16.79 9.25
CA VAL A 118 -3.63 -15.52 9.05
C VAL A 118 -2.37 -15.66 8.20
N LEU A 119 -1.96 -16.88 7.85
CA LEU A 119 -0.75 -17.14 7.06
C LEU A 119 -0.77 -16.42 5.71
N VAL A 120 -1.85 -16.58 4.94
CA VAL A 120 -2.00 -15.96 3.62
C VAL A 120 -1.97 -14.43 3.69
N PRO A 121 -2.81 -13.76 4.52
CA PRO A 121 -2.76 -12.30 4.63
C PRO A 121 -1.43 -11.79 5.17
N SER A 122 -0.73 -12.56 6.02
CA SER A 122 0.61 -12.21 6.51
C SER A 122 1.64 -12.15 5.39
N VAL A 123 1.62 -13.13 4.47
CA VAL A 123 2.48 -13.10 3.28
C VAL A 123 2.06 -11.96 2.36
N ALA A 124 0.76 -11.80 2.10
CA ALA A 124 0.23 -10.77 1.20
C ALA A 124 0.62 -9.34 1.64
N VAL A 125 0.44 -9.00 2.92
CA VAL A 125 0.81 -7.68 3.45
C VAL A 125 2.32 -7.48 3.45
N SER A 126 3.11 -8.53 3.71
CA SER A 126 4.57 -8.45 3.68
C SER A 126 5.11 -8.20 2.27
N VAL A 127 4.54 -8.84 1.25
CA VAL A 127 4.85 -8.57 -0.17
C VAL A 127 4.52 -7.13 -0.52
N ARG A 128 3.31 -6.65 -0.21
CA ARG A 128 2.91 -5.25 -0.47
C ARG A 128 3.77 -4.24 0.28
N ARG A 129 4.29 -4.62 1.46
CA ARG A 129 5.20 -3.78 2.23
C ARG A 129 6.59 -3.69 1.59
N LEU A 130 7.11 -4.79 1.06
CA LEU A 130 8.35 -4.81 0.29
C LEU A 130 8.21 -3.98 -1.00
N HIS A 131 7.09 -4.12 -1.70
CA HIS A 131 6.72 -3.31 -2.87
C HIS A 131 6.71 -1.81 -2.55
N ASP A 132 6.27 -1.42 -1.35
CA ASP A 132 6.27 -0.01 -0.93
C ASP A 132 7.67 0.60 -0.83
N THR A 133 8.69 -0.23 -0.55
CA THR A 133 10.10 0.14 -0.60
C THR A 133 10.75 -0.12 -1.98
N GLY A 134 9.96 -0.51 -2.98
CA GLY A 134 10.39 -0.85 -4.33
C GLY A 134 11.31 -2.07 -4.39
N ARG A 135 11.03 -3.08 -3.56
CA ARG A 135 11.67 -4.39 -3.57
C ARG A 135 10.65 -5.43 -4.01
N SER A 136 11.08 -6.48 -4.71
CA SER A 136 10.19 -7.60 -5.09
C SER A 136 9.77 -8.43 -3.88
N GLY A 137 8.59 -9.08 -3.96
CA GLY A 137 8.10 -9.98 -2.91
C GLY A 137 9.03 -11.18 -2.61
N TRP A 138 9.89 -11.56 -3.56
CA TRP A 138 10.87 -12.64 -3.41
C TRP A 138 11.87 -12.40 -2.26
N TRP A 139 12.07 -11.16 -1.86
CA TRP A 139 12.89 -10.85 -0.69
C TRP A 139 12.35 -11.49 0.60
N LEU A 140 11.08 -11.91 0.67
CA LEU A 140 10.57 -12.66 1.82
C LEU A 140 11.30 -13.98 2.06
N LEU A 141 11.83 -14.62 1.01
CA LEU A 141 12.54 -15.89 1.13
C LEU A 141 13.82 -15.79 1.96
N ILE A 142 14.40 -14.59 2.10
CA ILE A 142 15.55 -14.41 2.99
C ILE A 142 15.19 -14.73 4.44
N GLY A 143 13.92 -14.64 4.82
CA GLY A 143 13.41 -15.03 6.13
C GLY A 143 13.59 -16.52 6.44
N LEU A 144 13.86 -17.37 5.44
CA LEU A 144 14.25 -18.76 5.64
C LEU A 144 15.67 -18.90 6.23
N ILE A 145 16.48 -17.84 6.17
CA ILE A 145 17.79 -17.79 6.83
C ILE A 145 17.56 -17.38 8.29
N PRO A 146 17.87 -18.26 9.27
CA PRO A 146 17.65 -17.96 10.68
C PRO A 146 18.40 -16.70 11.10
N VAL A 147 17.77 -15.89 11.97
CA VAL A 147 18.31 -14.64 12.55
C VAL A 147 18.57 -13.54 11.51
N LEU A 148 19.54 -13.73 10.61
CA LEU A 148 19.93 -12.72 9.61
C LEU A 148 18.77 -12.36 8.67
N GLY A 149 18.00 -13.35 8.22
CA GLY A 149 16.84 -13.13 7.37
C GLY A 149 15.80 -12.22 8.02
N GLY A 150 15.49 -12.50 9.29
CA GLY A 150 14.57 -11.70 10.10
C GLY A 150 15.06 -10.27 10.30
N LEU A 151 16.35 -10.07 10.58
CA LEU A 151 16.95 -8.75 10.76
C LEU A 151 16.89 -7.90 9.48
N ILE A 152 17.18 -8.51 8.31
CA ILE A 152 17.12 -7.81 7.02
C ILE A 152 15.66 -7.46 6.67
N LEU A 153 14.72 -8.39 6.86
CA LEU A 153 13.29 -8.12 6.63
C LEU A 153 12.76 -7.04 7.57
N LEU A 154 13.16 -7.06 8.84
CA LEU A 154 12.82 -6.02 9.81
C LEU A 154 13.32 -4.65 9.33
N PHE A 155 14.58 -4.57 8.90
CA PHE A 155 15.13 -3.34 8.34
C PHE A 155 14.33 -2.86 7.10
N PHE A 156 13.83 -3.76 6.27
CA PHE A 156 12.99 -3.40 5.12
C PHE A 156 11.58 -2.94 5.53
N THR A 157 10.95 -3.58 6.52
CA THR A 157 9.59 -3.24 6.94
C THR A 157 9.50 -1.97 7.76
N VAL A 158 10.60 -1.52 8.38
CA VAL A 158 10.70 -0.23 9.10
C VAL A 158 11.00 0.96 8.18
N GLN A 159 11.62 0.78 7.00
CA GLN A 159 12.01 1.88 6.09
C GLN A 159 10.83 2.76 5.62
N ASP A 160 11.09 3.98 5.14
CA ASP A 160 9.99 4.85 4.68
C ASP A 160 9.48 4.38 3.31
N SER A 161 8.23 4.72 3.02
CA SER A 161 7.64 4.51 1.69
C SER A 161 8.44 5.30 0.66
N LYS A 162 8.76 4.71 -0.50
CA LYS A 162 9.38 5.47 -1.60
C LYS A 162 8.45 6.64 -2.00
N PRO A 163 8.95 7.89 -2.08
CA PRO A 163 8.13 9.03 -2.50
C PRO A 163 7.65 8.85 -3.95
N GLY A 164 6.52 9.45 -4.29
CA GLY A 164 5.91 9.34 -5.62
C GLY A 164 5.45 7.93 -6.00
N SER A 165 5.32 7.70 -7.31
CA SER A 165 4.96 6.40 -7.89
C SER A 165 6.16 5.46 -7.98
N ASN A 166 5.94 4.18 -7.74
CA ASN A 166 6.87 3.12 -8.15
C ASN A 166 6.16 2.10 -9.07
N GLU A 167 6.86 1.07 -9.49
CA GLU A 167 6.32 0.01 -10.37
C GLU A 167 5.09 -0.71 -9.81
N TYR A 168 4.87 -0.62 -8.50
CA TYR A 168 3.75 -1.22 -7.78
C TYR A 168 2.61 -0.24 -7.48
N GLY A 169 2.71 1.02 -7.91
CA GLY A 169 1.66 2.02 -7.82
C GLY A 169 2.04 3.30 -7.06
N LEU A 170 1.03 4.15 -6.88
CA LEU A 170 1.17 5.46 -6.20
C LEU A 170 1.44 5.29 -4.71
N ASN A 171 2.15 6.27 -4.13
CA ASN A 171 2.40 6.30 -2.69
C ASN A 171 1.06 6.34 -1.93
N PRO A 172 0.80 5.40 -1.00
CA PRO A 172 -0.45 5.36 -0.23
C PRO A 172 -0.65 6.60 0.65
N LYS A 173 0.40 7.40 0.91
CA LYS A 173 0.32 8.68 1.62
C LYS A 173 0.00 9.88 0.71
N GLY A 174 -0.05 9.71 -0.62
CA GLY A 174 -0.28 10.79 -1.57
C GLY A 174 0.85 11.82 -1.68
N LEU A 175 2.03 11.52 -1.13
CA LEU A 175 3.21 12.39 -1.19
C LEU A 175 3.92 12.20 -2.55
N SER A 176 3.80 13.21 -3.43
CA SER A 176 4.54 13.34 -4.70
C SER A 176 5.98 13.72 -4.46
#